data_AF-A0A428NRV1-F1
#
_entry.id   AF-A0A428NRV1-F1
#
_cell.length_a   1.000
_cell.length_b   1.000
_cell.length_c   1.000
_cell.angle_alpha   90.00
_cell.angle_beta   90.00
_cell.angle_gamma   90.00
#
_symmetry.space_group_name_H-M   'P 1'
#
loop_
_entity.id
_entity.type
_entity.pdbx_description
1 polymer ?
#
loop_
_entity_poly.entity_id
_entity_poly.type
_entity_poly.pdbx_seq_one_letter_code
_entity_poly.pdbx_strand_id
1 'polypeptide(L)'
;MSIYQVNKQGEAAPRLRDGESDSMGKNMDSRPEHSPYASQVCAVYFQGNGPLHIPHALLHQSAELASRDVATGYCSSSFHELHLNDIAYDTGHVLIHFLATGRYQCLKPQGDTSTKRYTSEFTTALRVYAAAQSFQLPSLRDLARREMIDLGDRLSLPSLVNIMEESRPSMNTLPGIAAYVESRILAFAENITRPTSEKILAEIGTPNTLSMVLLKTILLLQTSELSPRDESLRKEELVEILRGLTDTGPIAKGKASDVDRAMKEAEEQAANRAEEKASKEAEKAAAAAVAVAQRIVEAQAAEAEVAREEEDIALLLDKRRRRKGRLLKKDQERLSTLEHNAAKRAEARAAREIAEAETAHAFSAPAEDKVGLSEPSFTFPTPDDDYPSVRSSADRGISDIDQPQAEGGDESFPEPVFSKSSSCNDNDWRCIRFSPSSASGDFELTG
;
A
#
# COMPACT_ATOMS: atom_id res chain seq x y z
N MET A 1 -54.57 61.97 8.36
CA MET A 1 -53.51 61.44 7.47
C MET A 1 -52.26 61.21 8.31
N SER A 2 -51.47 60.15 8.15
CA SER A 2 -51.82 58.82 7.65
C SER A 2 -50.76 57.84 8.21
N ILE A 3 -51.17 56.86 9.02
CA ILE A 3 -50.25 55.89 9.62
C ILE A 3 -50.64 54.51 9.08
N TYR A 4 -49.78 53.92 8.23
CA TYR A 4 -50.07 52.62 7.64
C TYR A 4 -49.93 51.51 8.68
N GLN A 5 -51.02 50.77 8.90
CA GLN A 5 -51.04 49.61 9.79
C GLN A 5 -50.36 48.41 9.12
N VAL A 6 -49.43 47.77 9.83
CA VAL A 6 -48.85 46.48 9.42
C VAL A 6 -49.89 45.39 9.65
N ASN A 7 -50.33 44.75 8.56
CA ASN A 7 -51.24 43.61 8.64
C ASN A 7 -50.44 42.28 8.60
N LYS A 8 -50.84 41.32 9.43
CA LYS A 8 -50.07 40.11 9.74
C LYS A 8 -50.78 38.87 9.24
N GLN A 9 -50.30 38.29 8.14
CA GLN A 9 -50.66 36.93 7.71
C GLN A 9 -49.38 36.17 7.36
N GLY A 10 -49.26 34.94 7.84
CA GLY A 10 -48.13 34.06 7.56
C GLY A 10 -48.50 33.06 6.48
N GLU A 11 -47.69 32.99 5.44
CA GLU A 11 -47.90 32.07 4.31
C GLU A 11 -47.17 30.74 4.58
N ALA A 12 -47.90 29.63 4.56
CA ALA A 12 -47.39 28.30 4.87
C ALA A 12 -47.10 27.54 3.58
N ALA A 13 -45.91 26.91 3.50
CA ALA A 13 -45.51 26.12 2.34
C ALA A 13 -46.49 24.94 2.08
N PRO A 14 -46.79 24.63 0.80
CA PRO A 14 -47.79 23.62 0.46
C PRO A 14 -47.36 22.20 0.85
N ARG A 15 -48.31 21.41 1.34
CA ARG A 15 -48.14 19.99 1.65
C ARG A 15 -48.21 19.15 0.37
N LEU A 16 -47.14 18.42 0.06
CA LEU A 16 -47.20 17.28 -0.86
C LEU A 16 -47.39 16.00 -0.05
N ARG A 17 -48.43 15.26 -0.43
CA ARG A 17 -48.85 13.89 -0.08
C ARG A 17 -49.56 13.37 -1.34
N ASP A 18 -49.57 12.09 -1.70
CA ASP A 18 -48.66 10.96 -1.44
C ASP A 18 -48.69 10.11 -2.72
N GLY A 19 -47.71 9.24 -2.92
CA GLY A 19 -47.63 8.39 -4.11
C GLY A 19 -46.63 7.27 -3.90
N GLU A 20 -47.06 6.21 -3.24
CA GLU A 20 -46.18 5.13 -2.79
C GLU A 20 -45.53 4.36 -3.95
N SER A 21 -44.29 3.97 -3.70
CA SER A 21 -43.64 2.84 -4.38
C SER A 21 -42.68 2.24 -3.37
N ASP A 22 -43.24 1.42 -2.48
CA ASP A 22 -42.56 0.81 -1.34
C ASP A 22 -41.43 -0.15 -1.77
N SER A 23 -40.27 0.41 -2.11
CA SER A 23 -39.02 -0.32 -1.94
C SER A 23 -38.70 -0.29 -0.44
N MET A 24 -38.81 -1.46 0.20
CA MET A 24 -38.64 -1.63 1.66
C MET A 24 -37.17 -1.52 2.09
N GLY A 25 -36.56 -0.38 1.80
CA GLY A 25 -35.21 -0.02 2.23
C GLY A 25 -35.18 0.04 3.75
N LYS A 26 -34.61 -0.99 4.38
CA LYS A 26 -34.33 -1.01 5.82
C LYS A 26 -33.40 0.16 6.14
N ASN A 27 -33.99 1.24 6.65
CA ASN A 27 -33.28 2.42 7.11
C ASN A 27 -32.61 2.10 8.45
N MET A 28 -31.53 1.31 8.39
CA MET A 28 -30.79 0.83 9.55
C MET A 28 -30.20 2.02 10.31
N ASP A 29 -30.30 1.98 11.63
CA ASP A 29 -29.71 3.00 12.49
C ASP A 29 -28.18 2.92 12.38
N SER A 30 -27.56 3.98 11.85
CA SER A 30 -26.11 4.06 11.63
C SER A 30 -25.33 4.58 12.85
N ARG A 31 -26.01 4.79 13.98
CA ARG A 31 -25.37 5.18 15.24
C ARG A 31 -24.65 3.98 15.87
N PRO A 32 -23.44 4.15 16.42
CA PRO A 32 -22.69 3.03 16.99
C PRO A 32 -23.31 2.58 18.32
N GLU A 33 -23.41 1.26 18.52
CA GLU A 33 -23.94 0.65 19.75
C GLU A 33 -23.08 0.94 20.99
N HIS A 34 -21.77 1.16 20.79
CA HIS A 34 -20.79 1.46 21.82
C HIS A 34 -19.95 2.68 21.42
N SER A 35 -19.45 3.44 22.40
CA SER A 35 -18.58 4.58 22.11
C SER A 35 -17.26 4.10 21.48
N PRO A 36 -16.86 4.59 20.28
CA PRO A 36 -15.59 4.20 19.67
C PRO A 36 -14.38 4.71 20.48
N TYR A 37 -14.59 5.69 21.37
CA TYR A 37 -13.59 6.20 22.31
C TYR A 37 -13.43 5.36 23.58
N ALA A 38 -14.21 4.28 23.73
CA ALA A 38 -14.11 3.34 24.87
C ALA A 38 -13.20 2.12 24.58
N SER A 39 -12.62 2.01 23.37
CA SER A 39 -11.61 0.99 23.10
C SER A 39 -10.27 1.35 23.75
N GLN A 40 -9.35 0.38 23.78
CA GLN A 40 -7.94 0.66 24.08
C GLN A 40 -7.36 1.69 23.09
N VAL A 41 -6.31 2.38 23.51
CA VAL A 41 -5.59 3.38 22.70
C VAL A 41 -4.39 2.70 22.03
N CYS A 42 -4.27 2.86 20.72
CA CYS A 42 -3.08 2.50 19.95
C CYS A 42 -2.17 3.73 19.80
N ALA A 43 -0.87 3.52 19.94
CA ALA A 43 0.18 4.51 19.72
C ALA A 43 0.78 4.30 18.31
N VAL A 44 0.63 5.30 17.44
CA VAL A 44 1.01 5.20 16.03
C VAL A 44 2.25 6.06 15.75
N TYR A 45 3.27 5.42 15.18
CA TYR A 45 4.56 6.03 14.84
C TYR A 45 4.72 6.16 13.32
N PHE A 46 5.29 7.30 12.86
CA PHE A 46 5.38 7.69 11.47
C PHE A 46 6.82 8.10 11.12
N GLN A 47 7.55 7.27 10.37
CA GLN A 47 8.98 7.46 10.06
C GLN A 47 9.82 7.80 11.32
N GLY A 48 9.61 7.05 12.41
CA GLY A 48 10.28 7.28 13.70
C GLY A 48 9.82 8.51 14.50
N ASN A 49 8.82 9.26 14.03
CA ASN A 49 8.21 10.40 14.75
C ASN A 49 6.86 10.00 15.35
N GLY A 50 6.54 10.50 16.54
CA GLY A 50 5.30 10.18 17.25
C GLY A 50 5.52 10.03 18.76
N PRO A 51 4.65 9.29 19.47
CA PRO A 51 3.43 8.66 18.98
C PRO A 51 2.27 9.65 18.78
N LEU A 52 1.45 9.41 17.74
CA LEU A 52 0.08 9.92 17.68
C LEU A 52 -0.87 8.86 18.24
N HIS A 53 -1.80 9.26 19.11
CA HIS A 53 -2.68 8.33 19.81
C HIS A 53 -4.07 8.29 19.17
N ILE A 54 -4.62 7.09 18.98
CA ILE A 54 -5.97 6.88 18.45
C ILE A 54 -6.66 5.69 19.15
N PRO A 55 -7.97 5.75 19.46
CA PRO A 55 -8.73 4.58 19.85
C PRO A 55 -8.67 3.48 18.78
N HIS A 56 -8.27 2.26 19.16
CA HIS A 56 -8.14 1.08 18.29
C HIS A 56 -9.40 0.82 17.46
N ALA A 57 -10.61 1.06 18.00
CA ALA A 57 -11.86 0.88 17.26
C ALA A 57 -11.96 1.74 15.97
N LEU A 58 -11.21 2.85 15.87
CA LEU A 58 -11.19 3.70 14.68
C LEU A 58 -10.22 3.18 13.60
N LEU A 59 -9.23 2.34 13.94
CA LEU A 59 -8.34 1.72 12.95
C LEU A 59 -9.09 0.74 12.03
N HIS A 60 -10.13 0.07 12.55
CA HIS A 60 -11.02 -0.81 11.78
C HIS A 60 -11.84 -0.11 10.68
N GLN A 61 -11.76 1.22 10.54
CA GLN A 61 -12.27 1.92 9.34
C GLN A 61 -11.47 1.54 8.07
N SER A 62 -10.28 0.96 8.21
CA SER A 62 -9.48 0.41 7.13
C SER A 62 -9.08 -1.03 7.44
N ALA A 63 -9.36 -1.95 6.50
CA ALA A 63 -8.89 -3.33 6.59
C ALA A 63 -7.35 -3.43 6.57
N GLU A 64 -6.68 -2.51 5.87
CA GLU A 64 -5.22 -2.46 5.74
C GLU A 64 -4.55 -1.99 7.04
N LEU A 65 -5.10 -0.94 7.67
CA LEU A 65 -4.59 -0.47 8.97
C LEU A 65 -4.80 -1.52 10.06
N ALA A 66 -5.98 -2.16 10.11
CA ALA A 66 -6.24 -3.27 11.03
C ALA A 66 -5.32 -4.47 10.78
N SER A 67 -5.04 -4.81 9.52
CA SER A 67 -4.12 -5.91 9.18
C SER A 67 -2.67 -5.62 9.58
N ARG A 68 -2.23 -4.35 9.46
CA ARG A 68 -0.89 -3.92 9.93
C ARG A 68 -0.78 -3.92 11.46
N ASP A 69 -1.83 -3.48 12.17
CA ASP A 69 -1.87 -3.49 13.64
C ASP A 69 -1.75 -4.92 14.21
N VAL A 70 -2.49 -5.88 13.63
CA VAL A 70 -2.38 -7.31 13.94
C VAL A 70 -0.98 -7.87 13.64
N ALA A 71 -0.32 -7.42 12.56
CA ALA A 71 1.04 -7.84 12.23
C ALA A 71 2.08 -7.35 13.26
N THR A 72 1.88 -6.17 13.86
CA THR A 72 2.69 -5.67 14.99
C THR A 72 2.35 -6.33 16.34
N GLY A 73 1.16 -6.91 16.49
CA GLY A 73 0.63 -7.43 17.77
C GLY A 73 1.24 -8.72 18.33
N TYR A 74 2.36 -9.22 17.80
CA TYR A 74 3.00 -10.47 18.27
C TYR A 74 3.75 -10.35 19.61
N CYS A 75 3.87 -9.14 20.18
CA CYS A 75 4.52 -8.89 21.46
C CYS A 75 3.47 -8.64 22.57
N SER A 76 3.51 -9.44 23.64
CA SER A 76 2.47 -9.52 24.69
C SER A 76 2.40 -8.33 25.67
N SER A 77 2.69 -7.11 25.24
CA SER A 77 2.50 -5.88 26.02
C SER A 77 1.04 -5.42 26.01
N SER A 78 0.57 -4.82 27.10
CA SER A 78 -0.80 -4.28 27.23
C SER A 78 -1.03 -2.95 26.48
N PHE A 79 -0.27 -2.71 25.42
CA PHE A 79 -0.22 -1.49 24.63
C PHE A 79 -0.11 -1.88 23.16
N HIS A 80 -0.97 -1.31 22.31
CA HIS A 80 -0.92 -1.53 20.86
C HIS A 80 0.00 -0.44 20.26
N GLU A 81 1.03 -0.84 19.52
CA GLU A 81 2.02 0.06 18.92
C GLU A 81 2.16 -0.19 17.41
N LEU A 82 1.57 0.69 16.59
CA LEU A 82 1.55 0.58 15.13
C LEU A 82 2.65 1.44 14.49
N HIS A 83 3.55 0.81 13.73
CA HIS A 83 4.71 1.46 13.13
C HIS A 83 4.56 1.62 11.60
N LEU A 84 4.18 2.82 11.16
CA LEU A 84 3.97 3.20 9.75
C LEU A 84 5.20 3.94 9.20
N ASN A 85 6.32 3.22 9.07
CA ASN A 85 7.59 3.78 8.59
C ASN A 85 7.60 4.16 7.09
N ASP A 86 6.60 3.72 6.33
CA ASP A 86 6.35 4.16 4.96
C ASP A 86 5.65 5.53 4.86
N ILE A 87 5.03 6.00 5.95
CA ILE A 87 4.22 7.23 5.97
C ILE A 87 4.93 8.34 6.76
N ALA A 88 5.06 9.51 6.14
CA ALA A 88 5.63 10.70 6.77
C ALA A 88 4.69 11.31 7.83
N TYR A 89 5.25 11.94 8.87
CA TYR A 89 4.50 12.43 10.03
C TYR A 89 3.44 13.50 9.70
N ASP A 90 3.71 14.33 8.68
CA ASP A 90 2.75 15.29 8.12
C ASP A 90 1.48 14.61 7.62
N THR A 91 1.66 13.50 6.89
CA THR A 91 0.67 12.65 6.25
C THR A 91 -0.06 11.82 7.30
N GLY A 92 0.68 11.31 8.30
CA GLY A 92 0.15 10.60 9.46
C GLY A 92 -0.79 11.44 10.32
N HIS A 93 -0.50 12.73 10.51
CA HIS A 93 -1.43 13.65 11.17
C HIS A 93 -2.79 13.71 10.44
N VAL A 94 -2.79 13.88 9.11
CA VAL A 94 -4.03 13.97 8.33
C VAL A 94 -4.81 12.66 8.40
N LEU A 95 -4.12 11.52 8.34
CA LEU A 95 -4.72 10.18 8.47
C LEU A 95 -5.41 10.00 9.84
N ILE A 96 -4.72 10.28 10.94
CA ILE A 96 -5.27 10.15 12.30
C ILE A 96 -6.40 11.16 12.54
N HIS A 97 -6.26 12.40 12.07
CA HIS A 97 -7.33 13.41 12.14
C HIS A 97 -8.58 12.97 11.36
N PHE A 98 -8.41 12.41 10.17
CA PHE A 98 -9.52 11.89 9.38
C PHE A 98 -10.24 10.74 10.08
N LEU A 99 -9.51 9.73 10.56
CA LEU A 99 -10.10 8.59 11.28
C LEU A 99 -10.86 9.01 12.55
N ALA A 100 -10.43 10.09 13.20
CA ALA A 100 -11.06 10.64 14.40
C ALA A 100 -12.24 11.61 14.14
N THR A 101 -12.35 12.22 12.95
CA THR A 101 -13.30 13.33 12.70
C THR A 101 -14.09 13.26 11.40
N GLY A 102 -13.71 12.39 10.46
CA GLY A 102 -14.21 12.38 9.08
C GLY A 102 -13.77 13.57 8.21
N ARG A 103 -12.83 14.41 8.69
CA ARG A 103 -12.41 15.66 8.01
C ARG A 103 -10.97 15.59 7.54
N TYR A 104 -10.62 16.48 6.61
CA TYR A 104 -9.26 16.72 6.16
C TYR A 104 -8.66 17.92 6.89
N GLN A 105 -7.43 17.79 7.39
CA GLN A 105 -6.68 18.85 8.05
C GLN A 105 -5.17 18.58 7.93
N CYS A 106 -4.43 19.50 7.31
CA CYS A 106 -2.97 19.51 7.32
C CYS A 106 -2.42 20.12 8.61
N LEU A 107 -1.17 19.77 8.94
CA LEU A 107 -0.32 20.59 9.82
C LEU A 107 -0.05 21.95 9.16
N LYS A 108 0.43 22.93 9.95
CA LYS A 108 0.77 24.26 9.42
C LYS A 108 1.83 24.16 8.30
N PRO A 109 1.67 24.90 7.19
CA PRO A 109 2.60 24.85 6.07
C PRO A 109 4.00 25.31 6.45
N GLN A 110 4.99 24.74 5.76
CA GLN A 110 6.39 25.14 5.89
C GLN A 110 6.74 26.13 4.78
N GLY A 111 7.35 27.26 5.13
CA GLY A 111 7.90 28.21 4.17
C GLY A 111 7.58 29.68 4.45
N ASP A 112 8.53 30.54 4.08
CA ASP A 112 8.47 31.99 4.29
C ASP A 112 7.50 32.64 3.30
N THR A 113 7.53 32.19 2.04
CA THR A 113 6.69 32.69 0.94
C THR A 113 5.41 31.87 0.79
N SER A 114 4.36 32.48 0.22
CA SER A 114 3.12 31.79 -0.14
C SER A 114 3.35 30.61 -1.08
N THR A 115 4.26 30.74 -2.05
CA THR A 115 4.63 29.66 -2.98
C THR A 115 5.19 28.44 -2.25
N LYS A 116 6.18 28.62 -1.35
CA LYS A 116 6.74 27.51 -0.54
C LYS A 116 5.67 26.83 0.31
N ARG A 117 4.73 27.60 0.88
CA ARG A 117 3.62 27.06 1.68
C ARG A 117 2.72 26.16 0.85
N TYR A 118 2.24 26.65 -0.30
CA TYR A 118 1.44 25.83 -1.23
C TYR A 118 2.21 24.61 -1.74
N THR A 119 3.51 24.72 -2.01
CA THR A 119 4.38 23.57 -2.33
C THR A 119 4.38 22.53 -1.21
N SER A 120 4.49 22.96 0.06
CA SER A 120 4.46 22.05 1.22
C SER A 120 3.08 21.40 1.42
N GLU A 121 2.00 22.17 1.30
CA GLU A 121 0.62 21.67 1.46
C GLU A 121 0.25 20.70 0.35
N PHE A 122 0.60 21.01 -0.90
CA PHE A 122 0.36 20.15 -2.05
C PHE A 122 1.19 18.86 -1.96
N THR A 123 2.44 18.94 -1.49
CA THR A 123 3.28 17.75 -1.23
C THR A 123 2.65 16.85 -0.16
N THR A 124 2.12 17.42 0.92
CA THR A 124 1.36 16.67 1.92
C THR A 124 0.09 16.07 1.32
N ALA A 125 -0.71 16.83 0.56
CA ALA A 125 -1.94 16.35 -0.06
C ALA A 125 -1.69 15.20 -1.05
N LEU A 126 -0.62 15.27 -1.83
CA LEU A 126 -0.16 14.20 -2.74
C LEU A 126 0.20 12.92 -1.98
N ARG A 127 0.91 13.03 -0.84
CA ARG A 127 1.21 11.90 0.06
C ARG A 127 -0.04 11.33 0.71
N VAL A 128 -0.97 12.19 1.16
CA VAL A 128 -2.23 11.75 1.78
C VAL A 128 -3.13 11.05 0.75
N TYR A 129 -3.20 11.54 -0.49
CA TYR A 129 -3.91 10.88 -1.58
C TYR A 129 -3.33 9.48 -1.86
N ALA A 130 -1.99 9.35 -1.92
CA ALA A 130 -1.31 8.07 -2.09
C ALA A 130 -1.57 7.10 -0.91
N ALA A 131 -1.46 7.61 0.34
CA ALA A 131 -1.73 6.85 1.56
C ALA A 131 -3.20 6.42 1.68
N ALA A 132 -4.13 7.28 1.28
CA ALA A 132 -5.56 6.97 1.28
C ALA A 132 -5.92 5.92 0.23
N GLN A 133 -5.20 5.86 -0.90
CA GLN A 133 -5.29 4.74 -1.83
C GLN A 133 -4.74 3.45 -1.21
N SER A 134 -3.55 3.47 -0.59
CA SER A 134 -2.94 2.27 -0.01
C SER A 134 -3.66 1.73 1.22
N PHE A 135 -4.35 2.58 1.98
CA PHE A 135 -5.17 2.18 3.13
C PHE A 135 -6.66 1.99 2.79
N GLN A 136 -7.05 2.02 1.51
CA GLN A 136 -8.43 1.84 1.05
C GLN A 136 -9.44 2.80 1.71
N LEU A 137 -9.07 4.09 1.87
CA LEU A 137 -9.90 5.15 2.47
C LEU A 137 -10.45 6.10 1.38
N PRO A 138 -11.49 5.72 0.62
CA PRO A 138 -11.95 6.48 -0.54
C PRO A 138 -12.42 7.90 -0.19
N SER A 139 -13.04 8.11 0.97
CA SER A 139 -13.49 9.44 1.41
C SER A 139 -12.33 10.37 1.76
N LEU A 140 -11.22 9.85 2.28
CA LEU A 140 -10.00 10.63 2.52
C LEU A 140 -9.29 10.95 1.18
N ARG A 141 -9.24 9.98 0.27
CA ARG A 141 -8.73 10.16 -1.10
C ARG A 141 -9.54 11.23 -1.85
N ASP A 142 -10.87 11.19 -1.79
CA ASP A 142 -11.78 12.18 -2.38
C ASP A 142 -11.71 13.56 -1.68
N LEU A 143 -11.17 13.67 -0.46
CA LEU A 143 -10.84 14.95 0.17
C LEU A 143 -9.47 15.48 -0.30
N ALA A 144 -8.43 14.65 -0.21
CA ALA A 144 -7.07 14.97 -0.63
C ALA A 144 -7.00 15.37 -2.12
N ARG A 145 -7.80 14.73 -2.98
CA ARG A 145 -7.89 15.05 -4.42
C ARG A 145 -8.36 16.48 -4.68
N ARG A 146 -9.38 16.94 -3.95
CA ARG A 146 -9.89 18.32 -4.06
C ARG A 146 -8.88 19.33 -3.52
N GLU A 147 -8.22 19.02 -2.40
CA GLU A 147 -7.14 19.84 -1.86
C GLU A 147 -5.97 19.97 -2.86
N MET A 148 -5.58 18.88 -3.54
CA MET A 148 -4.57 18.91 -4.61
C MET A 148 -4.98 19.82 -5.76
N ILE A 149 -6.25 19.84 -6.17
CA ILE A 149 -6.73 20.72 -7.26
C ILE A 149 -6.73 22.19 -6.81
N ASP A 150 -7.29 22.49 -5.63
CA ASP A 150 -7.42 23.86 -5.08
C ASP A 150 -6.07 24.51 -4.72
N LEU A 151 -5.07 23.71 -4.35
CA LEU A 151 -3.67 24.13 -4.19
C LEU A 151 -2.93 24.15 -5.54
N GLY A 152 -3.25 23.21 -6.42
CA GLY A 152 -2.71 23.08 -7.77
C GLY A 152 -2.91 24.34 -8.61
N ASP A 153 -4.11 24.92 -8.57
CA ASP A 153 -4.44 26.20 -9.22
C ASP A 153 -3.61 27.40 -8.72
N ARG A 154 -2.95 27.27 -7.55
CA ARG A 154 -2.09 28.30 -6.96
C ARG A 154 -0.60 28.07 -7.25
N LEU A 155 -0.25 26.93 -7.83
CA LEU A 155 1.11 26.53 -8.17
C LEU A 155 1.42 26.77 -9.66
N SER A 156 2.65 27.22 -9.93
CA SER A 156 3.20 27.29 -11.27
C SER A 156 3.50 25.89 -11.82
N LEU A 157 3.52 25.72 -13.14
CA LEU A 157 3.88 24.43 -13.75
C LEU A 157 5.31 23.97 -13.39
N PRO A 158 6.35 24.83 -13.35
CA PRO A 158 7.67 24.45 -12.84
C PRO A 158 7.64 23.94 -11.39
N SER A 159 6.90 24.61 -10.50
CA SER A 159 6.76 24.16 -9.11
C SER A 159 6.09 22.78 -9.03
N LEU A 160 5.06 22.55 -9.84
CA LEU A 160 4.37 21.26 -9.91
C LEU A 160 5.28 20.14 -10.45
N VAL A 161 6.05 20.41 -11.50
CA VAL A 161 6.99 19.44 -12.09
C VAL A 161 8.07 19.06 -11.07
N ASN A 162 8.67 20.03 -10.37
CA ASN A 162 9.65 19.76 -9.31
C ASN A 162 9.07 18.86 -8.22
N ILE A 163 7.85 19.15 -7.73
CA ILE A 163 7.19 18.30 -6.71
C ILE A 163 7.01 16.86 -7.23
N MET A 164 6.63 16.67 -8.50
CA MET A 164 6.48 15.33 -9.08
C MET A 164 7.82 14.58 -9.20
N GLU A 165 8.91 15.27 -9.53
CA GLU A 165 10.25 14.67 -9.63
C GLU A 165 10.91 14.37 -8.26
N GLU A 166 10.56 15.15 -7.23
CA GLU A 166 10.97 14.94 -5.84
C GLU A 166 10.18 13.82 -5.16
N SER A 167 8.84 13.84 -5.29
CA SER A 167 7.95 12.88 -4.61
C SER A 167 7.79 11.54 -5.34
N ARG A 168 8.03 11.51 -6.66
CA ARG A 168 8.05 10.31 -7.53
C ARG A 168 6.85 9.37 -7.33
N PRO A 169 5.59 9.87 -7.42
CA PRO A 169 4.42 9.03 -7.25
C PRO A 169 4.36 7.94 -8.33
N SER A 170 4.01 6.72 -7.95
CA SER A 170 3.82 5.62 -8.90
C SER A 170 2.58 5.86 -9.75
N MET A 171 2.75 6.48 -10.92
CA MET A 171 1.66 6.77 -11.87
C MET A 171 0.88 5.51 -12.28
N ASN A 172 1.55 4.35 -12.32
CA ASN A 172 0.93 3.04 -12.59
C ASN A 172 -0.01 2.58 -11.47
N THR A 173 0.21 3.02 -10.24
CA THR A 173 -0.60 2.70 -9.05
C THR A 173 -1.62 3.81 -8.75
N LEU A 174 -1.34 5.03 -9.20
CA LEU A 174 -2.09 6.25 -8.89
C LEU A 174 -2.48 6.98 -10.19
N PRO A 175 -3.32 6.37 -11.06
CA PRO A 175 -3.64 6.89 -12.40
C PRO A 175 -4.33 8.26 -12.37
N GLY A 176 -5.06 8.58 -11.30
CA GLY A 176 -5.61 9.91 -11.09
C GLY A 176 -4.53 11.01 -11.05
N ILE A 177 -3.33 10.72 -10.52
CA ILE A 177 -2.21 11.70 -10.54
C ILE A 177 -1.72 11.92 -11.97
N ALA A 178 -1.66 10.88 -12.80
CA ALA A 178 -1.27 11.01 -14.20
C ALA A 178 -2.27 11.90 -14.96
N ALA A 179 -3.58 11.61 -14.85
CA ALA A 179 -4.65 12.41 -15.45
C ALA A 179 -4.65 13.88 -14.96
N TYR A 180 -4.33 14.10 -13.67
CA TYR A 180 -4.16 15.43 -13.10
C TYR A 180 -2.97 16.19 -13.71
N VAL A 181 -1.78 15.57 -13.74
CA VAL A 181 -0.57 16.21 -14.29
C VAL A 181 -0.73 16.49 -15.78
N GLU A 182 -1.33 15.57 -16.53
CA GLU A 182 -1.70 15.76 -17.93
C GLU A 182 -2.66 16.94 -18.10
N SER A 183 -3.75 17.00 -17.32
CA SER A 183 -4.70 18.11 -17.33
C SER A 183 -4.02 19.47 -17.03
N ARG A 184 -3.08 19.51 -16.07
CA ARG A 184 -2.29 20.73 -15.77
C ARG A 184 -1.37 21.14 -16.92
N ILE A 185 -0.76 20.18 -17.63
CA ILE A 185 0.10 20.45 -18.79
C ILE A 185 -0.74 20.93 -20.00
N LEU A 186 -1.88 20.29 -20.27
CA LEU A 186 -2.81 20.67 -21.33
C LEU A 186 -3.39 22.07 -21.08
N ALA A 187 -3.93 22.32 -19.90
CA ALA A 187 -4.46 23.64 -19.53
C ALA A 187 -3.38 24.73 -19.54
N PHE A 188 -2.12 24.39 -19.26
CA PHE A 188 -1.01 25.33 -19.45
C PHE A 188 -0.73 25.61 -20.94
N ALA A 189 -0.68 24.58 -21.78
CA ALA A 189 -0.43 24.71 -23.22
C ALA A 189 -1.54 25.49 -23.95
N GLU A 190 -2.80 25.32 -23.56
CA GLU A 190 -3.94 26.11 -24.09
C GLU A 190 -3.83 27.61 -23.74
N ASN A 191 -3.26 27.93 -22.57
CA ASN A 191 -3.18 29.30 -22.03
C ASN A 191 -1.79 29.94 -22.18
N ILE A 192 -0.91 29.38 -23.00
CA ILE A 192 0.44 29.93 -23.21
C ILE A 192 0.37 31.23 -24.01
N THR A 193 0.94 32.30 -23.44
CA THR A 193 1.16 33.58 -24.12
C THR A 193 2.61 34.00 -23.90
N ARG A 194 3.19 34.78 -24.82
CA ARG A 194 4.59 35.24 -24.73
C ARG A 194 5.01 35.77 -23.35
N PRO A 195 4.28 36.71 -22.70
CA PRO A 195 4.65 37.17 -21.35
C PRO A 195 4.50 36.08 -20.27
N THR A 196 3.54 35.16 -20.42
CA THR A 196 3.43 33.99 -19.52
C THR A 196 4.65 33.07 -19.65
N SER A 197 5.07 32.77 -20.87
CA SER A 197 6.24 31.91 -21.14
C SER A 197 7.56 32.57 -20.77
N GLU A 198 7.74 33.88 -20.98
CA GLU A 198 8.95 34.61 -20.56
C GLU A 198 9.10 34.57 -19.03
N LYS A 199 8.01 34.81 -18.30
CA LYS A 199 7.97 34.69 -16.84
C LYS A 199 8.36 33.29 -16.36
N ILE A 200 7.85 32.24 -17.03
CA ILE A 200 8.11 30.85 -16.67
C ILE A 200 9.53 30.40 -17.07
N LEU A 201 10.07 30.88 -18.19
CA LEU A 201 11.46 30.66 -18.57
C LEU A 201 12.44 31.31 -17.58
N ALA A 202 12.08 32.47 -17.02
CA ALA A 202 12.82 33.11 -15.93
C ALA A 202 12.71 32.32 -14.60
N GLU A 203 11.56 31.72 -14.31
CA GLU A 203 11.34 30.85 -13.14
C GLU A 203 12.12 29.52 -13.25
N ILE A 204 12.20 28.93 -14.43
CA ILE A 204 12.98 27.71 -14.71
C ILE A 204 14.49 27.97 -14.64
N GLY A 205 14.95 29.14 -15.08
CA GLY A 205 16.36 29.53 -15.03
C GLY A 205 17.28 28.51 -15.71
N THR A 206 18.21 27.93 -14.95
CA THR A 206 19.04 26.79 -15.35
C THR A 206 18.36 25.47 -14.95
N PRO A 207 17.78 24.70 -15.89
CA PRO A 207 17.11 23.45 -15.55
C PRO A 207 18.12 22.40 -15.05
N ASN A 208 17.79 21.76 -13.94
CA ASN A 208 18.59 20.76 -13.24
C ASN A 208 18.10 19.31 -13.43
N THR A 209 16.89 19.13 -13.98
CA THR A 209 16.25 17.82 -14.21
C THR A 209 15.81 17.65 -15.66
N LEU A 210 15.55 16.41 -16.08
CA LEU A 210 15.12 16.11 -17.45
C LEU A 210 13.73 16.71 -17.76
N SER A 211 12.78 16.67 -16.82
CA SER A 211 11.45 17.24 -17.05
C SER A 211 11.51 18.76 -17.18
N MET A 212 12.39 19.43 -16.42
CA MET A 212 12.62 20.87 -16.56
C MET A 212 13.36 21.25 -17.85
N VAL A 213 14.25 20.38 -18.36
CA VAL A 213 14.83 20.54 -19.71
C VAL A 213 13.75 20.42 -20.78
N LEU A 214 12.90 19.39 -20.71
CA LEU A 214 11.80 19.17 -21.66
C LEU A 214 10.77 20.32 -21.63
N LEU A 215 10.36 20.76 -20.45
CA LEU A 215 9.47 21.92 -20.30
C LEU A 215 10.11 23.17 -20.93
N LYS A 216 11.41 23.40 -20.68
CA LYS A 216 12.13 24.54 -21.26
C LYS A 216 12.23 24.48 -22.78
N THR A 217 12.48 23.32 -23.38
CA THR A 217 12.55 23.20 -24.85
C THR A 217 11.18 23.34 -25.50
N ILE A 218 10.11 22.79 -24.92
CA ILE A 218 8.73 22.95 -25.40
C ILE A 218 8.32 24.44 -25.35
N LEU A 219 8.57 25.12 -24.23
CA LEU A 219 8.33 26.56 -24.10
C LEU A 219 9.08 27.36 -25.18
N LEU A 220 10.38 27.09 -25.36
CA LEU A 220 11.20 27.79 -26.36
C LEU A 220 10.68 27.56 -27.78
N LEU A 221 10.26 26.33 -28.12
CA LEU A 221 9.65 26.01 -29.42
C LEU A 221 8.31 26.75 -29.63
N GLN A 222 7.48 26.87 -28.60
CA GLN A 222 6.21 27.61 -28.65
C GLN A 222 6.40 29.14 -28.71
N THR A 223 7.52 29.68 -28.20
CA THR A 223 7.85 31.12 -28.27
C THR A 223 8.67 31.54 -29.48
N SER A 224 9.34 30.60 -30.16
CA SER A 224 10.23 30.91 -31.29
C SER A 224 9.42 31.28 -32.52
N GLU A 225 9.56 32.53 -32.99
CA GLU A 225 8.82 33.01 -34.15
C GLU A 225 9.16 32.23 -35.42
N LEU A 226 8.13 31.66 -36.05
CA LEU A 226 8.14 31.37 -37.48
C LEU A 226 6.95 32.07 -38.12
N SER A 227 7.25 33.08 -38.93
CA SER A 227 6.43 33.76 -39.95
C SER A 227 4.89 33.72 -39.78
N PRO A 228 4.20 34.87 -39.65
CA PRO A 228 2.74 34.95 -39.40
C PRO A 228 1.83 34.45 -40.54
N ARG A 229 2.37 33.73 -41.54
CA ARG A 229 1.61 32.96 -42.53
C ARG A 229 1.34 31.51 -42.12
N ASP A 230 2.17 30.92 -41.26
CA ASP A 230 2.03 29.53 -40.82
C ASP A 230 1.13 29.39 -39.56
N GLU A 231 0.89 30.51 -38.88
CA GLU A 231 0.35 30.52 -37.52
C GLU A 231 -1.14 30.10 -37.41
N SER A 232 -1.90 30.15 -38.52
CA SER A 232 -3.25 29.55 -38.56
C SER A 232 -3.15 28.04 -38.73
N LEU A 233 -2.46 27.58 -39.78
CA LEU A 233 -2.33 26.15 -40.10
C LEU A 233 -1.75 25.36 -38.94
N ARG A 234 -0.77 25.91 -38.20
CA ARG A 234 -0.22 25.27 -37.01
C ARG A 234 -1.04 25.43 -35.74
N LYS A 235 -2.01 26.35 -35.68
CA LYS A 235 -3.05 26.32 -34.64
C LYS A 235 -4.10 25.26 -34.96
N GLU A 236 -4.49 25.11 -36.22
CA GLU A 236 -5.26 23.95 -36.69
C GLU A 236 -4.52 22.63 -36.35
N GLU A 237 -3.26 22.45 -36.75
CA GLU A 237 -2.49 21.20 -36.48
C GLU A 237 -2.26 20.95 -34.98
N LEU A 238 -1.94 21.97 -34.17
CA LEU A 238 -1.81 21.78 -32.72
C LEU A 238 -3.17 21.49 -32.05
N VAL A 239 -4.27 22.05 -32.56
CA VAL A 239 -5.62 21.68 -32.12
C VAL A 239 -5.99 20.28 -32.61
N GLU A 240 -5.55 19.83 -33.80
CA GLU A 240 -5.70 18.44 -34.27
C GLU A 240 -4.91 17.45 -33.41
N ILE A 241 -3.68 17.81 -32.99
CA ILE A 241 -2.82 16.99 -32.12
C ILE A 241 -3.37 16.97 -30.68
N LEU A 242 -3.78 18.11 -30.13
CA LEU A 242 -4.48 18.18 -28.85
C LEU A 242 -5.79 17.41 -28.89
N ARG A 243 -6.56 17.52 -29.98
CA ARG A 243 -7.79 16.74 -30.19
C ARG A 243 -7.47 15.24 -30.21
N GLY A 244 -6.46 14.82 -30.97
CA GLY A 244 -6.01 13.42 -31.06
C GLY A 244 -5.44 12.86 -29.74
N LEU A 245 -4.92 13.71 -28.85
CA LEU A 245 -4.62 13.34 -27.46
C LEU A 245 -5.91 13.19 -26.65
N THR A 246 -6.85 14.13 -26.74
CA THR A 246 -8.18 14.02 -26.09
C THR A 246 -9.13 12.99 -26.73
N ASP A 247 -8.79 12.40 -27.88
CA ASP A 247 -9.52 11.26 -28.45
C ASP A 247 -9.24 9.95 -27.64
N THR A 248 -8.35 10.00 -26.64
CA THR A 248 -8.13 8.92 -25.64
C THR A 248 -9.16 8.88 -24.49
N GLY A 249 -10.28 9.61 -24.63
CA GLY A 249 -11.38 9.64 -23.67
C GLY A 249 -11.76 11.06 -23.26
N PRO A 250 -12.86 11.27 -22.51
CA PRO A 250 -13.43 12.60 -22.27
C PRO A 250 -12.64 13.45 -21.26
N ILE A 251 -11.37 13.76 -21.56
CA ILE A 251 -10.52 14.68 -20.81
C ILE A 251 -11.19 16.06 -20.83
N ALA A 252 -11.68 16.48 -19.68
CA ALA A 252 -12.69 17.52 -19.60
C ALA A 252 -12.08 18.95 -19.53
N LYS A 253 -12.71 19.87 -20.26
CA LYS A 253 -12.23 21.26 -20.45
C LYS A 253 -12.27 22.06 -19.14
N GLY A 254 -11.32 22.99 -19.00
CA GLY A 254 -10.93 23.60 -17.71
C GLY A 254 -12.05 24.06 -16.78
N LYS A 255 -12.19 23.34 -15.66
CA LYS A 255 -12.84 23.68 -14.37
C LYS A 255 -12.36 22.67 -13.33
N ALA A 256 -12.25 23.07 -12.06
CA ALA A 256 -11.83 22.16 -10.98
C ALA A 256 -12.70 20.88 -10.89
N SER A 257 -14.03 21.02 -11.08
CA SER A 257 -14.98 19.89 -11.11
C SER A 257 -14.79 18.92 -12.28
N ASP A 258 -14.17 19.38 -13.37
CA ASP A 258 -13.91 18.57 -14.56
C ASP A 258 -12.58 17.79 -14.40
N VAL A 259 -11.61 18.35 -13.66
CA VAL A 259 -10.37 17.66 -13.25
C VAL A 259 -10.64 16.60 -12.18
N ASP A 260 -11.37 16.90 -11.10
CA ASP A 260 -11.75 15.93 -10.05
C ASP A 260 -12.46 14.71 -10.66
N ARG A 261 -13.34 14.95 -11.64
CA ARG A 261 -14.01 13.91 -12.41
C ARG A 261 -13.05 13.09 -13.27
N ALA A 262 -12.18 13.72 -14.07
CA ALA A 262 -11.23 13.00 -14.92
C ALA A 262 -10.27 12.11 -14.11
N MET A 263 -9.79 12.59 -12.96
CA MET A 263 -9.00 11.79 -12.02
C MET A 263 -9.78 10.58 -11.48
N LYS A 264 -11.04 10.80 -11.04
CA LYS A 264 -11.90 9.74 -10.50
C LYS A 264 -12.29 8.69 -11.56
N GLU A 265 -12.58 9.12 -12.79
CA GLU A 265 -12.80 8.23 -13.93
C GLU A 265 -11.53 7.42 -14.26
N ALA A 266 -10.33 7.99 -14.16
CA ALA A 266 -9.07 7.27 -14.34
C ALA A 266 -8.78 6.24 -13.22
N GLU A 267 -9.11 6.56 -11.96
CA GLU A 267 -9.06 5.63 -10.83
C GLU A 267 -10.04 4.46 -11.02
N GLU A 268 -11.29 4.74 -11.40
CA GLU A 268 -12.34 3.72 -11.59
C GLU A 268 -12.04 2.80 -12.79
N GLN A 269 -11.60 3.37 -13.92
CA GLN A 269 -11.16 2.57 -15.07
C GLN A 269 -9.98 1.65 -14.73
N ALA A 270 -9.06 2.08 -13.87
CA ALA A 270 -7.94 1.24 -13.46
C ALA A 270 -8.37 0.14 -12.48
N ALA A 271 -9.30 0.42 -11.56
CA ALA A 271 -9.90 -0.59 -10.68
C ALA A 271 -10.63 -1.67 -11.50
N ASN A 272 -11.49 -1.27 -12.43
CA ASN A 272 -12.22 -2.19 -13.30
C ASN A 272 -11.27 -3.05 -14.16
N ARG A 273 -10.19 -2.46 -14.70
CA ARG A 273 -9.13 -3.21 -15.43
C ARG A 273 -8.30 -4.13 -14.53
N ALA A 274 -8.20 -3.87 -13.23
CA ALA A 274 -7.52 -4.74 -12.27
C ALA A 274 -8.41 -5.93 -11.88
N GLU A 275 -9.69 -5.68 -11.61
CA GLU A 275 -10.69 -6.72 -11.33
C GLU A 275 -10.88 -7.66 -12.54
N GLU A 276 -10.96 -7.12 -13.76
CA GLU A 276 -11.04 -7.92 -15.00
C GLU A 276 -9.83 -8.85 -15.17
N LYS A 277 -8.63 -8.38 -14.83
CA LYS A 277 -7.40 -9.20 -14.87
C LYS A 277 -7.41 -10.27 -13.80
N ALA A 278 -7.75 -9.92 -12.55
CA ALA A 278 -7.83 -10.86 -11.44
C ALA A 278 -8.88 -11.96 -11.69
N SER A 279 -10.03 -11.60 -12.26
CA SER A 279 -11.09 -12.53 -12.67
C SER A 279 -10.61 -13.51 -13.73
N LYS A 280 -9.93 -13.03 -14.79
CA LYS A 280 -9.34 -13.88 -15.85
C LYS A 280 -8.22 -14.78 -15.34
N GLU A 281 -7.42 -14.32 -14.37
CA GLU A 281 -6.38 -15.14 -13.74
C GLU A 281 -6.98 -16.22 -12.82
N ALA A 282 -8.01 -15.88 -12.04
CA ALA A 282 -8.76 -16.82 -11.22
C ALA A 282 -9.50 -17.87 -12.08
N GLU A 283 -10.12 -17.48 -13.19
CA GLU A 283 -10.73 -18.40 -14.16
C GLU A 283 -9.69 -19.36 -14.74
N LYS A 284 -8.52 -18.85 -15.16
CA LYS A 284 -7.41 -19.67 -15.66
C LYS A 284 -6.89 -20.64 -14.60
N ALA A 285 -6.77 -20.22 -13.34
CA ALA A 285 -6.36 -21.06 -12.24
C ALA A 285 -7.41 -22.16 -11.93
N ALA A 286 -8.70 -21.81 -11.94
CA ALA A 286 -9.80 -22.76 -11.78
C ALA A 286 -9.85 -23.78 -12.93
N ALA A 287 -9.69 -23.34 -14.17
CA ALA A 287 -9.62 -24.22 -15.34
C ALA A 287 -8.43 -25.18 -15.27
N ALA A 288 -7.27 -24.71 -14.81
CA ALA A 288 -6.10 -25.56 -14.58
C ALA A 288 -6.36 -26.60 -13.47
N ALA A 289 -6.99 -26.21 -12.36
CA ALA A 289 -7.36 -27.11 -11.27
C ALA A 289 -8.37 -28.19 -11.73
N VAL A 290 -9.37 -27.82 -12.54
CA VAL A 290 -10.32 -28.77 -13.13
C VAL A 290 -9.62 -29.75 -14.08
N ALA A 291 -8.70 -29.28 -14.92
CA ALA A 291 -7.93 -30.14 -15.81
C ALA A 291 -7.01 -31.12 -15.06
N VAL A 292 -6.44 -30.71 -13.91
CA VAL A 292 -5.69 -31.60 -13.01
C VAL A 292 -6.61 -32.63 -12.36
N ALA A 293 -7.78 -32.21 -11.86
CA ALA A 293 -8.75 -33.12 -11.25
C ALA A 293 -9.27 -34.18 -12.25
N GLN A 294 -9.54 -33.78 -13.50
CA GLN A 294 -9.91 -34.71 -14.57
C GLN A 294 -8.84 -35.77 -14.82
N ARG A 295 -7.57 -35.36 -14.95
CA ARG A 295 -6.43 -36.30 -15.13
C ARG A 295 -6.26 -37.27 -13.96
N ILE A 296 -6.52 -36.84 -12.73
CA ILE A 296 -6.49 -37.72 -11.54
C ILE A 296 -7.61 -38.76 -11.63
N VAL A 297 -8.82 -38.37 -12.01
CA VAL A 297 -9.96 -39.30 -12.18
C VAL A 297 -9.72 -40.27 -13.35
N GLU A 298 -9.16 -39.81 -14.46
CA GLU A 298 -8.77 -40.66 -15.60
C GLU A 298 -7.69 -41.68 -15.22
N ALA A 299 -6.67 -41.26 -14.45
CA ALA A 299 -5.63 -42.16 -13.95
C ALA A 299 -6.21 -43.22 -13.01
N GLN A 300 -7.04 -42.83 -12.03
CA GLN A 300 -7.70 -43.76 -11.11
C GLN A 300 -8.65 -44.73 -11.84
N ALA A 301 -9.36 -44.28 -12.87
CA ALA A 301 -10.19 -45.14 -13.70
C ALA A 301 -9.37 -46.19 -14.47
N ALA A 302 -8.23 -45.78 -15.05
CA ALA A 302 -7.31 -46.69 -15.72
C ALA A 302 -6.67 -47.70 -14.75
N GLU A 303 -6.28 -47.27 -13.55
CA GLU A 303 -5.77 -48.17 -12.50
C GLU A 303 -6.82 -49.19 -12.02
N ALA A 304 -8.09 -48.77 -11.91
CA ALA A 304 -9.19 -49.66 -11.58
C ALA A 304 -9.53 -50.67 -12.70
N GLU A 305 -9.32 -50.32 -13.98
CA GLU A 305 -9.43 -51.26 -15.10
C GLU A 305 -8.26 -52.26 -15.10
N VAL A 306 -7.04 -51.78 -14.86
CA VAL A 306 -5.81 -52.60 -14.71
C VAL A 306 -5.98 -53.66 -13.61
N ALA A 307 -6.48 -53.26 -12.43
CA ALA A 307 -6.72 -54.17 -11.32
C ALA A 307 -7.71 -55.30 -11.68
N ARG A 308 -8.78 -54.97 -12.43
CA ARG A 308 -9.78 -55.95 -12.89
C ARG A 308 -9.21 -56.93 -13.91
N GLU A 309 -8.36 -56.49 -14.85
CA GLU A 309 -7.66 -57.40 -15.76
C GLU A 309 -6.77 -58.38 -14.98
N GLU A 310 -6.08 -57.91 -13.95
CA GLU A 310 -5.15 -58.71 -13.14
C GLU A 310 -5.87 -59.72 -12.23
N GLU A 311 -7.02 -59.35 -11.64
CA GLU A 311 -7.92 -60.31 -10.96
C GLU A 311 -8.42 -61.41 -11.90
N ASP A 312 -8.82 -61.06 -13.12
CA ASP A 312 -9.38 -62.00 -14.10
C ASP A 312 -8.30 -62.99 -14.62
N ILE A 313 -7.06 -62.50 -14.81
CA ILE A 313 -5.86 -63.34 -15.06
C ILE A 313 -5.64 -64.32 -13.89
N ALA A 314 -5.64 -63.83 -12.64
CA ALA A 314 -5.42 -64.67 -11.47
C ALA A 314 -6.49 -65.78 -11.34
N LEU A 315 -7.76 -65.46 -11.59
CA LEU A 315 -8.87 -66.43 -11.60
C LEU A 315 -8.72 -67.47 -12.72
N LEU A 316 -8.25 -67.10 -13.90
CA LEU A 316 -7.99 -68.04 -15.01
C LEU A 316 -6.79 -68.94 -14.71
N LEU A 317 -5.72 -68.41 -14.11
CA LEU A 317 -4.56 -69.19 -13.69
C LEU A 317 -4.89 -70.19 -12.57
N ASP A 318 -5.73 -69.83 -11.60
CA ASP A 318 -6.20 -70.78 -10.58
C ASP A 318 -7.12 -71.87 -11.16
N LYS A 319 -8.05 -71.51 -12.06
CA LYS A 319 -8.85 -72.50 -12.82
C LYS A 319 -7.94 -73.49 -13.59
N ARG A 320 -6.84 -73.00 -14.17
CA ARG A 320 -5.82 -73.83 -14.85
C ARG A 320 -5.08 -74.76 -13.88
N ARG A 321 -4.70 -74.28 -12.69
CA ARG A 321 -4.09 -75.09 -11.61
C ARG A 321 -5.03 -76.21 -11.16
N ARG A 322 -6.27 -75.87 -10.76
CA ARG A 322 -7.28 -76.83 -10.30
C ARG A 322 -7.61 -77.91 -11.34
N ARG A 323 -7.56 -77.60 -12.64
CA ARG A 323 -7.81 -78.53 -13.75
C ARG A 323 -6.54 -79.21 -14.31
N LYS A 324 -5.48 -79.35 -13.51
CA LYS A 324 -4.21 -80.01 -13.90
C LYS A 324 -3.65 -79.50 -15.24
N GLY A 325 -3.70 -78.17 -15.44
CA GLY A 325 -3.21 -77.48 -16.64
C GLY A 325 -4.23 -77.29 -17.77
N ARG A 326 -5.43 -77.88 -17.69
CA ARG A 326 -6.38 -77.97 -18.82
C ARG A 326 -7.55 -76.98 -18.71
N LEU A 327 -7.47 -75.87 -19.46
CA LEU A 327 -8.55 -74.88 -19.65
C LEU A 327 -9.48 -75.26 -20.83
N LEU A 328 -10.62 -74.58 -20.98
CA LEU A 328 -11.36 -74.58 -22.24
C LEU A 328 -10.65 -73.68 -23.26
N LYS A 329 -10.85 -73.93 -24.57
CA LYS A 329 -10.30 -73.07 -25.64
C LYS A 329 -10.61 -71.59 -25.43
N LYS A 330 -11.89 -71.25 -25.16
CA LYS A 330 -12.34 -69.88 -24.84
C LYS A 330 -11.66 -69.25 -23.62
N ASP A 331 -11.43 -70.05 -22.57
CA ASP A 331 -10.75 -69.58 -21.34
C ASP A 331 -9.25 -69.32 -21.61
N GLN A 332 -8.64 -70.15 -22.47
CA GLN A 332 -7.24 -70.03 -22.89
C GLN A 332 -7.03 -68.86 -23.86
N GLU A 333 -7.96 -68.65 -24.80
CA GLU A 333 -8.04 -67.48 -25.67
C GLU A 333 -8.15 -66.18 -24.85
N ARG A 334 -9.08 -66.13 -23.87
CA ARG A 334 -9.24 -64.96 -22.96
C ARG A 334 -7.97 -64.71 -22.14
N LEU A 335 -7.34 -65.76 -21.61
CA LEU A 335 -6.10 -65.64 -20.85
C LEU A 335 -4.98 -65.00 -21.70
N SER A 336 -4.73 -65.52 -22.91
CA SER A 336 -3.67 -64.99 -23.77
C SER A 336 -3.96 -63.58 -24.31
N THR A 337 -5.23 -63.17 -24.46
CA THR A 337 -5.54 -61.76 -24.75
C THR A 337 -5.27 -60.83 -23.58
N LEU A 338 -5.56 -61.24 -22.34
CA LEU A 338 -5.26 -60.45 -21.14
C LEU A 338 -3.75 -60.39 -20.84
N GLU A 339 -3.03 -61.51 -21.03
CA GLU A 339 -1.57 -61.55 -20.96
C GLU A 339 -0.92 -60.60 -21.99
N HIS A 340 -1.48 -60.52 -23.21
CA HIS A 340 -1.02 -59.57 -24.25
C HIS A 340 -1.32 -58.11 -23.88
N ASN A 341 -2.52 -57.80 -23.37
CA ASN A 341 -2.86 -56.47 -22.87
C ASN A 341 -1.90 -56.02 -21.75
N ALA A 342 -1.65 -56.89 -20.77
CA ALA A 342 -0.72 -56.62 -19.68
C ALA A 342 0.72 -56.35 -20.17
N ALA A 343 1.22 -57.15 -21.12
CA ALA A 343 2.53 -56.93 -21.74
C ALA A 343 2.62 -55.58 -22.46
N LYS A 344 1.59 -55.23 -23.25
CA LYS A 344 1.49 -53.94 -23.94
C LYS A 344 1.38 -52.75 -22.98
N ARG A 345 0.72 -52.93 -21.82
CA ARG A 345 0.69 -51.94 -20.74
C ARG A 345 2.06 -51.77 -20.06
N ALA A 346 2.84 -52.84 -19.92
CA ALA A 346 4.20 -52.77 -19.38
C ALA A 346 5.16 -52.04 -20.34
N GLU A 347 5.10 -52.36 -21.64
CA GLU A 347 5.82 -51.66 -22.70
C GLU A 347 5.49 -50.15 -22.72
N ALA A 348 4.20 -49.80 -22.64
CA ALA A 348 3.76 -48.41 -22.59
C ALA A 348 4.16 -47.66 -21.29
N ARG A 349 4.39 -48.37 -20.18
CA ARG A 349 4.94 -47.79 -18.94
C ARG A 349 6.44 -47.51 -19.09
N ALA A 350 7.22 -48.48 -19.57
CA ALA A 350 8.65 -48.30 -19.83
C ALA A 350 8.92 -47.18 -20.86
N ALA A 351 8.12 -47.08 -21.91
CA ALA A 351 8.23 -45.99 -22.89
C ALA A 351 7.93 -44.59 -22.30
N ARG A 352 7.04 -44.50 -21.30
CA ARG A 352 6.78 -43.25 -20.56
C ARG A 352 7.91 -42.90 -19.62
N GLU A 353 8.45 -43.88 -18.88
CA GLU A 353 9.57 -43.71 -17.97
C GLU A 353 10.84 -43.23 -18.70
N ILE A 354 11.11 -43.78 -19.89
CA ILE A 354 12.19 -43.31 -20.78
C ILE A 354 11.95 -41.86 -21.23
N ALA A 355 10.76 -41.53 -21.72
CA ALA A 355 10.44 -40.17 -22.17
C ALA A 355 10.47 -39.14 -21.02
N GLU A 356 10.03 -39.52 -19.82
CA GLU A 356 10.10 -38.68 -18.63
C GLU A 356 11.56 -38.43 -18.22
N ALA A 357 12.40 -39.47 -18.20
CA ALA A 357 13.85 -39.35 -17.97
C ALA A 357 14.55 -38.48 -19.03
N GLU A 358 14.19 -38.61 -20.31
CA GLU A 358 14.70 -37.76 -21.39
C GLU A 358 14.33 -36.28 -21.17
N THR A 359 13.07 -35.98 -20.79
CA THR A 359 12.65 -34.60 -20.49
C THR A 359 13.32 -34.03 -19.24
N ALA A 360 13.56 -34.85 -18.22
CA ALA A 360 14.31 -34.44 -17.02
C ALA A 360 15.78 -34.15 -17.35
N HIS A 361 16.41 -34.98 -18.20
CA HIS A 361 17.80 -34.79 -18.61
C HIS A 361 17.98 -33.54 -19.50
N ALA A 362 16.95 -33.16 -20.28
CA ALA A 362 16.94 -31.93 -21.07
C ALA A 362 16.90 -30.65 -20.22
N PHE A 363 16.31 -30.69 -19.03
CA PHE A 363 16.27 -29.55 -18.09
C PHE A 363 17.53 -29.40 -17.22
N SER A 364 18.49 -30.33 -17.32
CA SER A 364 19.73 -30.36 -16.53
C SER A 364 21.00 -30.08 -17.36
N ALA A 365 20.86 -29.57 -18.59
CA ALA A 365 21.99 -29.22 -19.46
C ALA A 365 22.51 -27.79 -19.13
N PRO A 366 23.75 -27.63 -18.64
CA PRO A 366 24.30 -26.30 -18.36
C PRO A 366 24.70 -25.56 -19.65
N ALA A 367 24.47 -24.25 -19.67
CA ALA A 367 25.03 -23.38 -20.69
C ALA A 367 26.50 -23.05 -20.35
N GLU A 368 27.45 -23.74 -20.99
CA GLU A 368 28.86 -23.34 -20.93
C GLU A 368 29.14 -22.13 -21.83
N ASP A 369 29.43 -20.98 -21.21
CA ASP A 369 30.43 -20.03 -21.71
C ASP A 369 31.41 -19.69 -20.57
N LYS A 370 32.65 -19.33 -20.89
CA LYS A 370 33.81 -19.64 -20.03
C LYS A 370 34.47 -18.44 -19.36
N VAL A 371 34.63 -18.51 -18.03
CA VAL A 371 35.76 -17.86 -17.32
C VAL A 371 36.07 -18.51 -15.96
N GLY A 372 37.37 -18.70 -15.68
CA GLY A 372 37.98 -18.51 -14.35
C GLY A 372 37.65 -19.48 -13.20
N LEU A 373 38.51 -20.49 -12.99
CA LEU A 373 38.61 -21.18 -11.70
C LEU A 373 39.32 -20.32 -10.65
N SER A 374 38.73 -20.15 -9.45
CA SER A 374 39.42 -19.87 -8.17
C SER A 374 38.43 -19.94 -7.00
N GLU A 375 38.44 -21.04 -6.24
CA GLU A 375 37.64 -21.17 -5.01
C GLU A 375 38.43 -20.69 -3.77
N PRO A 376 37.82 -19.89 -2.88
CA PRO A 376 38.20 -19.82 -1.47
C PRO A 376 37.26 -20.69 -0.63
N SER A 377 37.80 -21.66 0.12
CA SER A 377 36.99 -22.42 1.07
C SER A 377 36.61 -21.58 2.29
N PHE A 378 35.35 -21.66 2.72
CA PHE A 378 34.86 -20.99 3.92
C PHE A 378 34.14 -21.99 4.83
N THR A 379 34.79 -22.37 5.93
CA THR A 379 34.26 -23.32 6.91
C THR A 379 33.57 -22.56 8.04
N PHE A 380 32.32 -22.92 8.35
CA PHE A 380 31.56 -22.35 9.46
C PHE A 380 32.17 -22.73 10.82
N PRO A 381 32.45 -21.77 11.72
CA PRO A 381 32.69 -22.04 13.14
C PRO A 381 31.37 -22.03 13.93
N THR A 382 31.15 -23.02 14.79
CA THR A 382 30.18 -22.94 15.89
C THR A 382 30.81 -22.27 17.11
N PRO A 383 30.03 -21.56 17.95
CA PRO A 383 30.53 -20.96 19.19
C PRO A 383 30.52 -21.96 20.35
N ASP A 384 31.54 -21.88 21.22
CA ASP A 384 31.57 -22.44 22.57
C ASP A 384 32.21 -21.40 23.51
N ASP A 385 31.72 -21.29 24.74
CA ASP A 385 32.26 -20.41 25.79
C ASP A 385 33.45 -21.05 26.52
N ASP A 386 34.49 -20.26 26.84
CA ASP A 386 35.10 -20.23 28.21
C ASP A 386 36.27 -19.22 28.34
N TYR A 387 36.53 -18.75 29.56
CA TYR A 387 37.53 -17.72 29.90
C TYR A 387 37.93 -17.85 31.39
N PRO A 388 39.13 -17.40 31.86
CA PRO A 388 40.48 -17.43 31.28
C PRO A 388 41.53 -18.03 32.26
N SER A 389 42.83 -18.13 31.87
CA SER A 389 43.96 -17.90 32.82
C SER A 389 45.35 -17.75 32.19
N VAL A 390 45.96 -16.57 32.40
CA VAL A 390 47.31 -16.33 32.98
C VAL A 390 48.47 -17.30 32.62
N ARG A 391 49.51 -16.82 31.89
CA ARG A 391 50.81 -16.33 32.46
C ARG A 391 51.89 -15.94 31.42
N SER A 392 52.65 -14.87 31.71
CA SER A 392 54.08 -14.60 31.34
C SER A 392 54.56 -14.62 29.87
N SER A 393 55.60 -13.86 29.44
CA SER A 393 56.38 -12.73 30.01
C SER A 393 57.32 -12.15 28.91
N ALA A 394 57.97 -10.99 29.17
CA ALA A 394 59.11 -10.39 28.42
C ALA A 394 58.82 -9.80 27.01
N ASP A 395 59.50 -8.74 26.52
CA ASP A 395 60.48 -7.78 27.10
C ASP A 395 60.53 -6.48 26.23
N ARG A 396 61.09 -5.39 26.79
CA ARG A 396 61.35 -4.04 26.21
C ARG A 396 60.13 -3.13 25.98
N GLY A 397 60.14 -1.84 26.34
CA GLY A 397 61.12 -1.06 27.12
C GLY A 397 61.34 0.35 26.57
N ILE A 398 61.10 1.38 27.40
CA ILE A 398 61.41 2.82 27.18
C ILE A 398 61.56 3.48 28.57
N SER A 399 62.29 4.61 28.63
CA SER A 399 62.98 5.13 29.83
C SER A 399 62.15 5.95 30.85
N ASP A 400 62.74 6.11 32.04
CA ASP A 400 62.26 6.88 33.21
C ASP A 400 62.27 8.43 33.06
N ILE A 401 61.94 9.09 34.20
CA ILE A 401 62.00 10.52 34.60
C ILE A 401 60.58 11.15 34.69
N ASP A 402 60.09 11.67 35.84
CA ASP A 402 60.78 12.07 37.09
C ASP A 402 60.01 11.74 38.41
N GLN A 403 60.72 11.80 39.55
CA GLN A 403 60.24 11.79 40.95
C GLN A 403 60.83 13.03 41.69
N PRO A 404 60.57 13.40 42.99
CA PRO A 404 60.11 12.67 44.21
C PRO A 404 58.85 13.32 44.85
N GLN A 405 58.35 13.14 46.09
CA GLN A 405 58.42 12.23 47.28
C GLN A 405 57.04 12.40 48.00
N ALA A 406 56.48 11.54 48.88
CA ALA A 406 56.90 10.91 50.16
C ALA A 406 56.82 11.81 51.42
N GLU A 407 56.62 11.17 52.59
CA GLU A 407 56.23 11.72 53.91
C GLU A 407 54.79 12.32 53.96
N GLY A 408 53.95 12.14 55.01
CA GLY A 408 54.05 11.29 56.21
C GLY A 408 53.36 11.92 57.44
N GLY A 409 52.26 11.34 57.97
CA GLY A 409 51.64 11.77 59.23
C GLY A 409 50.16 11.37 59.43
N ASP A 410 49.78 10.98 60.66
CA ASP A 410 48.42 10.57 61.07
C ASP A 410 47.54 11.74 61.55
N GLU A 411 46.20 11.61 61.43
CA GLU A 411 45.24 11.50 62.56
C GLU A 411 43.76 11.81 62.17
N SER A 412 42.83 11.16 62.89
CA SER A 412 41.38 11.44 63.06
C SER A 412 40.35 11.16 61.95
N PHE A 413 39.30 10.43 62.37
CA PHE A 413 37.95 10.29 61.79
C PHE A 413 37.08 11.57 62.01
N PRO A 414 35.85 11.74 61.46
CA PRO A 414 34.83 10.72 61.15
C PRO A 414 34.06 10.81 59.80
N GLU A 415 33.03 9.96 59.68
CA GLU A 415 32.21 9.65 58.49
C GLU A 415 31.26 10.78 58.00
N PRO A 416 30.50 10.56 56.90
CA PRO A 416 29.20 9.89 57.06
C PRO A 416 28.91 8.71 56.10
N VAL A 417 28.39 7.62 56.66
CA VAL A 417 27.70 6.53 55.95
C VAL A 417 26.35 7.01 55.38
N PHE A 418 25.97 6.53 54.18
CA PHE A 418 24.62 5.97 53.98
C PHE A 418 24.56 4.95 52.84
N SER A 419 23.86 3.84 53.08
CA SER A 419 23.77 2.68 52.18
C SER A 419 22.43 2.58 51.45
N LYS A 420 22.41 1.77 50.39
CA LYS A 420 21.24 1.18 49.70
C LYS A 420 20.19 0.69 50.74
N SER A 421 18.88 0.60 50.48
CA SER A 421 18.31 -0.19 49.37
C SER A 421 16.77 -0.16 49.26
N SER A 422 16.27 -0.51 48.06
CA SER A 422 15.11 -1.38 47.74
C SER A 422 13.67 -1.17 48.29
N SER A 423 12.72 -1.42 47.36
CA SER A 423 11.49 -2.25 47.52
C SER A 423 10.11 -1.58 47.67
N CYS A 424 9.37 -1.59 46.56
CA CYS A 424 7.95 -1.94 46.37
C CYS A 424 6.78 -1.27 47.14
N ASN A 425 5.78 -0.91 46.32
CA ASN A 425 4.32 -1.05 46.50
C ASN A 425 3.46 0.08 47.10
N ASP A 426 2.18 -0.04 46.74
CA ASP A 426 0.95 0.64 47.19
C ASP A 426 0.82 2.15 46.93
N ASN A 427 0.08 2.47 45.86
CA ASN A 427 -0.57 3.77 45.66
C ASN A 427 -2.10 3.59 45.52
N ASP A 428 -2.82 4.05 46.55
CA ASP A 428 -4.28 3.93 46.75
C ASP A 428 -5.05 4.99 45.93
N TRP A 429 -5.71 4.57 44.83
CA TRP A 429 -6.44 5.48 43.93
C TRP A 429 -7.79 5.94 44.51
N ARG A 430 -7.74 6.96 45.38
CA ARG A 430 -8.96 7.54 45.99
C ARG A 430 -9.81 8.33 45.00
N CYS A 431 -10.96 7.77 44.65
CA CYS A 431 -11.97 8.44 43.83
C CYS A 431 -12.53 9.70 44.53
N ILE A 432 -12.31 10.88 43.94
CA ILE A 432 -12.97 12.12 44.37
C ILE A 432 -14.42 12.11 43.86
N ARG A 433 -15.38 11.90 44.77
CA ARG A 433 -16.81 12.12 44.49
C ARG A 433 -17.13 13.61 44.66
N PHE A 434 -17.58 14.26 43.59
CA PHE A 434 -18.32 15.52 43.70
C PHE A 434 -19.82 15.23 43.68
N SER A 435 -20.55 15.73 44.68
CA SER A 435 -22.02 15.72 44.74
C SER A 435 -22.53 17.16 44.75
N PRO A 436 -23.49 17.54 43.88
CA PRO A 436 -23.95 18.93 43.76
C PRO A 436 -25.15 19.26 44.67
N SER A 437 -25.10 20.41 45.37
CA SER A 437 -26.25 21.09 46.01
C SER A 437 -25.78 22.41 46.65
N SER A 438 -26.53 23.52 46.78
CA SER A 438 -27.67 24.09 46.01
C SER A 438 -27.79 25.59 46.31
N ALA A 439 -28.43 26.32 45.38
CA ALA A 439 -28.88 27.72 45.39
C ALA A 439 -28.98 28.56 46.69
N SER A 440 -28.50 29.81 46.62
CA SER A 440 -29.23 31.02 47.09
C SER A 440 -28.52 32.33 46.68
N GLY A 441 -29.29 33.35 46.26
CA GLY A 441 -29.06 34.82 46.35
C GLY A 441 -27.72 35.46 45.91
N ASP A 442 -27.68 36.65 45.29
CA ASP A 442 -28.74 37.55 44.83
C ASP A 442 -28.25 38.37 43.61
N PHE A 443 -29.16 39.13 42.97
CA PHE A 443 -28.94 39.83 41.71
C PHE A 443 -29.06 41.34 41.92
N GLU A 444 -27.95 42.08 41.95
CA GLU A 444 -27.97 43.55 41.96
C GLU A 444 -27.78 44.14 40.55
N LEU A 445 -28.45 45.27 40.28
CA LEU A 445 -28.69 45.77 38.94
C LEU A 445 -28.46 47.29 38.84
N THR A 446 -27.25 47.68 38.43
CA THR A 446 -26.87 49.05 38.03
C THR A 446 -25.80 49.00 36.94
N GLY A 447 -25.88 49.77 35.85
CA GLY A 447 -26.93 50.70 35.42
C GLY A 447 -26.63 51.27 34.04
#